data_AF-A0A839H811-F1
#
_entry.id   AF-A0A839H811-F1
#
_cell.length_a   1.000
_cell.length_b   1.000
_cell.length_c   1.000
_cell.angle_alpha   90.00
_cell.angle_beta   90.00
_cell.angle_gamma   90.00
#
_symmetry.space_group_name_H-M   'P 1'
#
loop_
_entity.id
_entity.type
_entity.pdbx_description
1 polymer ?
#
loop_
_entity_poly.entity_id
_entity_poly.type
_entity_poly.pdbx_seq_one_letter_code
_entity_poly.pdbx_strand_id
1 'polypeptide(L)'
;MERAKLHIDELNKTFKISHTNKNMRKSYQFQLTMAKLGQLNDVDDVNEQMKQVAEYSDVLIDFPADVLNLTDKQKEALDEMEQDKLQELDVTLALKIQGMSNTQIADVIDSMRDSEHGDADSKSEK
;
A
#
# COMPACT_ATOMS: atom_id res chain seq x y z
N MET A 1 -0.41 23.56 9.87
CA MET A 1 -0.02 22.20 9.44
C MET A 1 0.46 22.29 8.01
N GLU A 2 1.71 21.92 7.77
CA GLU A 2 2.23 21.78 6.40
C GLU A 2 1.42 20.68 5.70
N ARG A 3 0.95 20.94 4.47
CA ARG A 3 0.12 19.97 3.75
C ARG A 3 1.03 18.83 3.28
N ALA A 4 0.80 17.61 3.74
CA ALA A 4 1.55 16.44 3.30
C ALA A 4 1.51 16.31 1.77
N LYS A 5 2.64 15.93 1.17
CA LYS A 5 2.79 15.74 -0.27
C LYS A 5 3.37 14.36 -0.56
N LEU A 6 3.03 13.85 -1.74
CA LEU A 6 3.53 12.59 -2.28
C LEU A 6 3.86 12.77 -3.75
N HIS A 7 5.06 12.41 -4.14
CA HIS A 7 5.46 12.32 -5.54
C HIS A 7 5.32 10.87 -5.98
N ILE A 8 4.76 10.67 -7.18
CA ILE A 8 4.63 9.35 -7.81
C ILE A 8 5.38 9.46 -9.14
N ASP A 9 6.46 8.70 -9.27
CA ASP A 9 7.39 8.79 -10.39
C ASP A 9 6.72 8.34 -11.69
N GLU A 10 5.94 7.26 -11.64
CA GLU A 10 5.18 6.68 -12.75
C GLU A 10 4.14 7.64 -13.33
N LEU A 11 3.63 8.55 -12.49
CA LEU A 11 2.70 9.61 -12.90
C LEU A 11 3.40 10.93 -13.19
N ASN A 12 4.71 11.02 -12.95
CA ASN A 12 5.53 12.23 -12.99
C ASN A 12 4.82 13.43 -12.33
N LYS A 13 4.22 13.19 -11.16
CA LYS A 13 3.33 14.17 -10.53
C LYS A 13 3.39 14.13 -9.02
N THR A 14 3.37 15.33 -8.43
CA THR A 14 3.26 15.52 -6.99
C THR A 14 1.83 15.86 -6.60
N PHE A 15 1.27 15.06 -5.71
CA PHE A 15 -0.07 15.21 -5.16
C PHE A 15 -0.03 15.83 -3.77
N LYS A 16 -1.08 16.60 -3.45
CA LYS A 16 -1.32 17.10 -2.10
C LYS A 16 -2.22 16.10 -1.39
N ILE A 17 -1.79 15.64 -0.22
CA ILE A 17 -2.56 14.72 0.61
C ILE A 17 -3.49 15.52 1.50
N SER A 18 -4.76 15.11 1.50
CA SER A 18 -5.79 15.73 2.36
C SER A 18 -6.06 14.84 3.57
N HIS A 19 -5.92 15.41 4.78
CA HIS A 19 -6.17 14.72 6.05
C HIS A 19 -7.66 14.78 6.44
N THR A 20 -8.55 14.40 5.53
CA THR A 20 -9.99 14.41 5.79
C THR A 20 -10.41 13.13 6.50
N ASN A 21 -11.52 13.16 7.25
CA ASN A 21 -12.14 11.96 7.82
C ASN A 21 -12.50 10.90 6.76
N LYS A 22 -12.70 11.30 5.49
CA LYS A 22 -12.89 10.35 4.38
C LYS A 22 -11.59 9.59 4.11
N ASN A 23 -10.48 10.30 3.98
CA ASN A 23 -9.18 9.70 3.67
C ASN A 23 -8.64 8.88 4.84
N MET A 24 -8.86 9.31 6.08
CA MET A 24 -8.53 8.51 7.28
C MET A 24 -9.28 7.18 7.31
N ARG A 25 -10.58 7.17 6.98
CA ARG A 25 -11.35 5.92 6.90
C ARG A 25 -10.82 4.99 5.80
N LYS A 26 -10.47 5.56 4.65
CA LYS A 26 -9.87 4.79 3.55
C LYS A 26 -8.52 4.19 3.91
N SER A 27 -7.67 4.91 4.64
CA SER A 27 -6.38 4.35 5.08
C SER A 27 -6.56 3.21 6.08
N TYR A 28 -7.54 3.29 6.97
CA TYR A 28 -7.85 2.16 7.86
C TYR A 28 -8.44 0.95 7.12
N GLN A 29 -9.25 1.17 6.08
CA GLN A 29 -9.76 0.08 5.25
C GLN A 29 -8.62 -0.63 4.52
N PHE A 30 -7.70 0.14 3.91
CA PHE A 30 -6.49 -0.40 3.29
C PHE A 30 -5.68 -1.25 4.28
N GLN A 31 -5.38 -0.71 5.46
CA GLN A 31 -4.63 -1.43 6.50
C GLN A 31 -5.35 -2.69 6.99
N LEU A 32 -6.68 -2.67 7.07
CA LEU A 32 -7.47 -3.85 7.41
C LEU A 32 -7.36 -4.93 6.33
N THR A 33 -7.41 -4.57 5.06
CA THR A 33 -7.23 -5.51 3.95
C THR A 33 -5.84 -6.14 3.97
N MET A 34 -4.78 -5.36 4.20
CA MET A 34 -3.42 -5.90 4.40
C MET A 34 -3.35 -6.85 5.60
N ALA A 35 -3.97 -6.51 6.73
CA ALA A 35 -3.96 -7.36 7.91
C ALA A 35 -4.66 -8.70 7.67
N LYS A 36 -5.79 -8.70 6.93
CA LYS A 36 -6.47 -9.93 6.50
C LYS A 36 -5.56 -10.78 5.59
N LEU A 37 -4.84 -10.13 4.67
CA LEU A 37 -3.89 -10.83 3.79
C LEU A 37 -2.79 -11.53 4.59
N GLY A 38 -2.27 -10.90 5.64
CA GLY A 38 -1.31 -11.51 6.57
C GLY A 38 -1.86 -12.71 7.35
N GLN A 39 -3.18 -12.88 7.40
CA GLN A 39 -3.88 -14.00 8.04
C GLN A 39 -4.38 -15.04 7.04
N LEU A 40 -3.97 -14.98 5.76
CA LEU A 40 -4.41 -15.91 4.73
C LEU A 40 -4.19 -17.38 5.10
N ASN A 41 -3.09 -17.69 5.80
CA ASN A 41 -2.76 -19.04 6.24
C ASN A 41 -3.75 -19.61 7.28
N ASP A 42 -4.54 -18.75 7.94
CA ASP A 42 -5.56 -19.14 8.91
C ASP A 42 -6.93 -19.42 8.25
N VAL A 43 -7.05 -19.23 6.93
CA VAL A 43 -8.28 -19.44 6.17
C VAL A 43 -8.29 -20.84 5.57
N ASP A 44 -9.19 -21.72 6.00
CA ASP A 44 -9.24 -23.11 5.51
C ASP A 44 -9.78 -23.26 4.07
N ASP A 45 -10.57 -22.29 3.58
CA ASP A 45 -11.18 -22.34 2.25
C ASP A 45 -10.31 -21.62 1.20
N VAL A 46 -9.79 -22.38 0.24
CA VAL A 46 -8.97 -21.87 -0.87
C VAL A 46 -9.72 -20.84 -1.71
N ASN A 47 -11.04 -20.96 -1.90
CA ASN A 47 -11.80 -19.96 -2.66
C ASN A 47 -11.85 -18.62 -1.92
N GLU A 48 -11.97 -18.67 -0.59
CA GLU A 48 -11.96 -17.47 0.25
C GLU A 48 -10.56 -16.85 0.29
N GLN A 49 -9.49 -17.66 0.32
CA GLN A 49 -8.12 -17.15 0.16
C GLN A 49 -7.94 -16.40 -1.16
N MET A 50 -8.35 -17.01 -2.28
CA MET A 50 -8.23 -16.39 -3.62
C MET A 50 -9.04 -15.11 -3.73
N LYS A 51 -10.21 -15.06 -3.09
CA LYS A 51 -11.04 -13.86 -3.03
C LYS A 51 -10.37 -12.74 -2.24
N GLN A 52 -9.72 -13.05 -1.12
CA GLN A 52 -8.99 -12.06 -0.33
C GLN A 52 -7.77 -11.50 -1.07
N VAL A 53 -7.06 -12.35 -1.83
CA VAL A 53 -5.97 -11.91 -2.71
C VAL A 53 -6.50 -10.98 -3.80
N ALA A 54 -7.60 -11.34 -4.46
CA ALA A 54 -8.23 -10.49 -5.48
C ALA A 54 -8.71 -9.15 -4.90
N GLU A 55 -9.37 -9.15 -3.74
CA GLU A 55 -9.80 -7.93 -3.03
C GLU A 55 -8.59 -7.04 -2.69
N TYR A 56 -7.46 -7.64 -2.31
CA TYR A 56 -6.23 -6.89 -2.06
C TYR A 56 -5.69 -6.21 -3.32
N SER A 57 -5.64 -6.93 -4.45
CA SER A 57 -5.23 -6.36 -5.74
C SER A 57 -6.11 -5.18 -6.16
N ASP A 58 -7.43 -5.29 -6.03
CA ASP A 58 -8.35 -4.19 -6.34
C ASP A 58 -8.11 -2.98 -5.42
N VAL A 59 -7.90 -3.23 -4.13
CA VAL A 59 -7.67 -2.18 -3.12
C VAL A 59 -6.37 -1.42 -3.38
N LEU A 60 -5.31 -2.08 -3.86
CA LEU A 60 -4.03 -1.45 -4.21
C LEU A 60 -4.17 -0.35 -5.28
N ILE A 61 -5.20 -0.42 -6.11
CA ILE A 61 -5.44 0.56 -7.18
C ILE A 61 -6.49 1.57 -6.73
N ASP A 62 -7.58 1.09 -6.12
CA ASP A 62 -8.72 1.92 -5.73
C ASP A 62 -8.37 2.90 -4.59
N PHE A 63 -7.56 2.49 -3.63
CA PHE A 63 -7.16 3.33 -2.51
C PHE A 63 -6.41 4.60 -2.96
N PRO A 64 -5.29 4.53 -3.70
CA PRO A 64 -4.58 5.71 -4.15
C PRO A 64 -5.39 6.51 -5.16
N ALA A 65 -6.16 5.84 -6.04
CA ALA A 65 -7.04 6.51 -7.00
C ALA A 65 -8.05 7.42 -6.31
N ASP A 66 -8.74 6.91 -5.28
CA ASP A 66 -9.77 7.66 -4.57
C ASP A 66 -9.21 8.76 -3.68
N VAL A 67 -8.08 8.51 -3.01
CA VAL A 67 -7.49 9.48 -2.07
C VAL A 67 -6.86 10.65 -2.83
N LEU A 68 -6.19 10.38 -3.94
CA LEU A 68 -5.48 11.37 -4.74
C LEU A 68 -6.37 11.98 -5.83
N ASN A 69 -7.59 11.48 -6.00
CA ASN A 69 -8.53 11.82 -7.08
C ASN A 69 -7.85 11.68 -8.45
N LEU A 70 -7.32 10.50 -8.72
CA LEU A 70 -6.66 10.18 -9.98
C LEU A 70 -7.69 10.13 -11.12
N THR A 71 -7.27 10.56 -12.30
CA THR A 71 -8.04 10.33 -13.54
C THR A 71 -7.94 8.87 -13.96
N ASP A 72 -8.87 8.38 -14.79
CA ASP A 72 -8.84 7.00 -15.32
C ASP A 72 -7.46 6.62 -15.91
N LYS A 73 -6.86 7.51 -16.71
CA LYS A 73 -5.52 7.29 -17.28
C LYS A 73 -4.41 7.15 -16.22
N GLN A 74 -4.55 7.86 -15.11
CA GLN A 74 -3.59 7.77 -14.00
C GLN A 74 -3.81 6.51 -13.18
N LYS A 75 -5.07 6.06 -13.05
CA LYS A 75 -5.41 4.79 -12.42
C LYS A 75 -4.84 3.61 -13.23
N GLU A 76 -5.03 3.61 -14.55
CA GLU A 76 -4.47 2.62 -15.47
C GLU A 76 -2.95 2.57 -15.40
N ALA A 77 -2.28 3.73 -15.26
CA ALA A 77 -0.84 3.76 -15.05
C ALA A 77 -0.38 3.19 -13.69
N LEU A 78 -1.23 3.19 -12.66
CA LEU A 78 -0.93 2.49 -11.40
C LEU A 78 -1.14 0.97 -11.53
N ASP A 79 -2.14 0.55 -12.30
CA ASP A 79 -2.46 -0.86 -12.54
C ASP A 79 -1.32 -1.61 -13.27
N GLU A 80 -0.59 -0.89 -14.13
CA GLU A 80 0.59 -1.40 -14.82
C GLU A 80 1.87 -1.41 -13.96
N MET A 81 1.79 -0.99 -12.68
CA MET A 81 2.94 -1.03 -11.77
C MET A 81 3.16 -2.43 -11.20
N GLU A 82 4.42 -2.74 -10.89
CA GLU A 82 4.74 -3.91 -10.07
C GLU A 82 4.05 -3.80 -8.71
N GLN A 83 3.49 -4.93 -8.25
CA GLN A 83 2.63 -4.98 -7.07
C GLN A 83 3.35 -4.53 -5.78
N ASP A 84 4.62 -4.86 -5.64
CA ASP A 84 5.48 -4.46 -4.52
C ASP A 84 5.62 -2.93 -4.43
N LYS A 85 5.90 -2.28 -5.55
CA LYS A 85 5.98 -0.81 -5.64
C LYS A 85 4.64 -0.15 -5.34
N LEU A 86 3.54 -0.72 -5.85
CA LEU A 86 2.21 -0.21 -5.59
C LEU A 86 1.83 -0.33 -4.11
N GLN A 87 2.21 -1.44 -3.47
CA GLN A 87 2.05 -1.64 -2.03
C GLN A 87 2.88 -0.63 -1.21
N GLU A 88 4.15 -0.39 -1.55
CA GLU A 88 4.97 0.62 -0.88
C GLU A 88 4.39 2.03 -1.01
N LEU A 89 3.88 2.37 -2.20
CA LEU A 89 3.19 3.62 -2.47
C LEU A 89 1.98 3.79 -1.55
N ASP A 90 1.16 2.75 -1.43
CA ASP A 90 -0.07 2.78 -0.65
C ASP A 90 0.19 2.83 0.86
N VAL A 91 1.17 2.08 1.35
CA VAL A 91 1.61 2.19 2.75
C VAL A 91 2.11 3.61 3.01
N THR A 92 2.96 4.15 2.13
CA THR A 92 3.44 5.53 2.24
C THR A 92 2.28 6.53 2.30
N LEU A 93 1.28 6.37 1.42
CA LEU A 93 0.10 7.22 1.36
C LEU A 93 -0.74 7.12 2.65
N ALA A 94 -1.01 5.91 3.13
CA ALA A 94 -1.77 5.65 4.35
C ALA A 94 -1.11 6.31 5.58
N LEU A 95 0.20 6.13 5.76
CA LEU A 95 0.94 6.70 6.88
C LEU A 95 1.04 8.22 6.81
N LYS A 96 1.20 8.79 5.60
CA LYS A 96 1.12 10.25 5.41
C LYS A 96 -0.25 10.80 5.77
N ILE A 97 -1.34 10.13 5.39
CA ILE A 97 -2.70 10.53 5.79
C ILE A 97 -2.82 10.55 7.32
N GLN A 98 -2.24 9.55 7.99
CA GLN A 98 -2.21 9.43 9.45
C GLN A 98 -1.29 10.46 10.14
N GLY A 99 -0.54 11.24 9.36
CA GLY A 99 0.29 12.34 9.86
C GLY A 99 1.70 11.92 10.30
N MET A 100 2.16 10.73 9.89
CA MET A 100 3.53 10.30 10.15
C MET A 100 4.53 11.14 9.35
N SER A 101 5.71 11.35 9.93
CA SER A 101 6.80 12.07 9.27
C SER A 101 7.47 11.21 8.18
N ASN A 102 8.14 11.86 7.23
CA ASN A 102 8.85 11.16 6.16
C ASN A 102 9.92 10.20 6.69
N THR A 103 10.60 10.55 7.80
CA THR A 103 11.61 9.68 8.42
C THR A 103 10.97 8.41 8.98
N GLN A 104 9.89 8.54 9.75
CA GLN A 104 9.16 7.38 10.29
C GLN A 104 8.60 6.48 9.18
N ILE A 105 8.17 7.07 8.07
CA ILE A 105 7.68 6.31 6.92
C ILE A 105 8.82 5.56 6.25
N ALA A 106 9.98 6.20 6.06
CA ALA A 106 11.15 5.55 5.48
C ALA A 106 11.55 4.32 6.31
N ASP A 107 11.60 4.44 7.63
CA ASP A 107 11.91 3.32 8.53
C ASP A 107 10.94 2.13 8.36
N VAL A 108 9.65 2.41 8.15
CA VAL A 108 8.63 1.38 7.91
C VAL A 108 8.82 0.72 6.55
N ILE A 109 9.05 1.50 5.49
CA ILE A 109 9.24 0.97 4.13
C ILE A 109 10.52 0.13 4.05
N ASP A 110 11.61 0.59 4.67
CA ASP A 110 12.87 -0.17 4.71
C ASP A 110 12.66 -1.50 5.45
N SER A 111 11.93 -1.49 6.57
CA SER A 111 11.59 -2.73 7.30
C SER A 111 10.74 -3.70 6.47
N MET A 112 9.83 -3.19 5.62
CA MET A 112 9.03 -4.02 4.72
C MET A 112 9.89 -4.71 3.67
N ARG A 113 10.80 -3.96 3.02
CA ARG A 113 11.73 -4.52 2.02
C ARG A 113 12.63 -5.60 2.61
N ASP A 114 13.14 -5.38 3.83
CA ASP A 114 13.98 -6.36 4.53
C ASP A 114 13.19 -7.64 4.85
N SER A 115 11.91 -7.53 5.20
CA SER A 115 11.06 -8.69 5.50
C SER A 115 10.74 -9.54 4.26
N GLU A 116 10.65 -8.95 3.07
CA GLU A 116 10.44 -9.66 1.79
C GLU A 116 11.73 -10.34 1.27
N HIS A 117 12.90 -9.96 1.78
CA HIS A 117 14.20 -10.56 1.41
C HIS A 117 14.75 -11.55 2.45
N GLY A 118 14.10 -11.68 3.61
CA GLY A 118 14.57 -12.48 4.76
C GLY A 118 14.43 -14.01 4.65
N ASP A 119 13.70 -14.54 3.67
CA ASP A 119 13.45 -15.99 3.54
C ASP A 119 14.41 -16.74 2.60
N ALA A 120 15.35 -16.05 1.95
CA ALA A 120 16.28 -16.70 1.00
C ALA A 120 17.57 -17.26 1.62
N ASP A 121 18.00 -16.81 2.80
CA ASP A 121 19.35 -17.11 3.33
C ASP A 121 19.43 -18.08 4.52
N SER A 122 18.31 -18.67 4.98
CA SER A 122 18.32 -19.58 6.14
C SER A 122 18.39 -21.09 5.79
N LYS A 123 18.72 -21.46 4.56
CA LYS A 123 18.98 -22.87 4.16
C LYS A 123 20.40 -23.12 3.64
N SER A 124 21.42 -22.64 4.36
CA SER A 124 22.78 -23.14 4.14
C SER A 124 23.61 -23.18 5.42
N GLU A 125 23.19 -23.97 6.41
CA GLU A 125 24.16 -24.61 7.29
C GLU A 125 23.90 -26.12 7.31
N LYS A 126 24.93 -26.83 6.88
CA LYS A 126 25.04 -28.28 6.74
C LYS A 126 25.51 -28.89 8.05
#